data_AF-A0A529GG77-F1
#
_entry.id   AF-A0A529GG77-F1
#
_cell.length_a   1.000
_cell.length_b   1.000
_cell.length_c   1.000
_cell.angle_alpha   90.00
_cell.angle_beta   90.00
_cell.angle_gamma   90.00
#
_symmetry.space_group_name_H-M   'P 1'
#
loop_
_entity.id
_entity.type
_entity.pdbx_description
1 polymer ?
#
loop_
_entity_poly.entity_id
_entity_poly.type
_entity_poly.pdbx_seq_one_letter_code
_entity_poly.pdbx_strand_id
1 'polypeptide(L)'
;MALDKEEMSERVIAIAENLIEAGGAENLKARTIATEAGIAVGSIYNLFRDIDDLHRAVNMRLLDRLGEAGAAAMAELKKAGVTDTRQCLLALARAYAGFVEAHPASWPALLAFNRRQPAHAEPDAYEARLSELLQIIARVLADGRFGLDENRLRIAARTLWS
;
A
#
# COMPACT_ATOMS: atom_id res chain seq x y z
N MET A 1 24.94 4.96 -20.18
CA MET A 1 24.78 3.63 -19.58
C MET A 1 23.33 3.24 -19.81
N ALA A 2 23.07 2.08 -20.43
CA ALA A 2 21.69 1.60 -20.53
C ALA A 2 21.25 1.17 -19.14
N LEU A 3 20.08 1.64 -18.68
CA LEU A 3 19.50 1.17 -17.42
C LEU A 3 19.25 -0.33 -17.56
N ASP A 4 19.54 -1.10 -16.51
CA ASP A 4 19.16 -2.51 -16.50
C ASP A 4 17.63 -2.66 -16.34
N LYS A 5 17.14 -3.91 -16.41
CA LYS A 5 15.69 -4.17 -16.37
C LYS A 5 15.06 -3.68 -15.07
N GLU A 6 15.76 -3.79 -13.96
CA GLU A 6 15.25 -3.43 -12.64
C GLU A 6 15.21 -1.91 -12.49
N GLU A 7 16.30 -1.23 -12.84
CA GLU A 7 16.36 0.23 -12.85
C GLU A 7 15.28 0.85 -13.77
N MET A 8 15.01 0.23 -14.91
CA MET A 8 13.95 0.71 -15.81
C MET A 8 12.55 0.46 -15.23
N SER A 9 12.31 -0.69 -14.61
CA SER A 9 11.04 -0.95 -13.90
C SER A 9 10.80 0.09 -12.81
N GLU A 10 11.81 0.37 -11.99
CA GLU A 10 11.74 1.36 -10.91
C GLU A 10 11.43 2.76 -11.44
N ARG A 11 12.06 3.16 -12.56
CA ARG A 11 11.77 4.43 -13.24
C ARG A 11 10.33 4.49 -13.77
N VAL A 12 9.86 3.41 -14.38
CA VAL A 12 8.49 3.32 -14.90
C VAL A 12 7.46 3.41 -13.78
N ILE A 13 7.70 2.76 -12.63
CA ILE A 13 6.83 2.85 -11.46
C ILE A 13 6.82 4.28 -10.90
N ALA A 14 7.98 4.92 -10.79
CA ALA A 14 8.06 6.31 -10.30
C ALA A 14 7.30 7.31 -11.20
N ILE A 15 7.36 7.13 -12.52
CA ILE A 15 6.57 7.93 -13.47
C ILE A 15 5.07 7.66 -13.28
N ALA A 16 4.69 6.39 -13.14
CA ALA A 16 3.30 6.00 -12.91
C ALA A 16 2.73 6.58 -11.60
N GLU A 17 3.52 6.59 -10.53
CA GLU A 17 3.21 7.25 -9.25
C GLU A 17 2.91 8.73 -9.45
N ASN A 18 3.81 9.47 -10.11
CA ASN A 18 3.63 10.90 -10.37
C ASN A 18 2.38 11.19 -11.20
N LEU A 19 2.06 10.36 -12.19
CA LEU A 19 0.87 10.50 -13.02
C LEU A 19 -0.42 10.31 -12.22
N ILE A 20 -0.44 9.31 -11.31
CA ILE A 20 -1.56 9.06 -10.40
C ILE A 20 -1.69 10.20 -9.39
N GLU A 21 -0.59 10.71 -8.84
CA GLU A 21 -0.61 11.87 -7.94
C GLU A 21 -1.15 13.13 -8.62
N ALA A 22 -0.82 13.33 -9.91
CA ALA A 22 -1.23 14.51 -10.67
C ALA A 22 -2.70 14.52 -11.10
N GLY A 23 -3.34 13.36 -11.27
CA GLY A 23 -4.74 13.34 -11.75
C GLY A 23 -5.42 11.97 -11.70
N GLY A 24 -5.05 11.14 -10.74
CA GLY A 24 -5.72 9.88 -10.46
C GLY A 24 -5.44 8.77 -11.47
N ALA A 25 -6.18 7.67 -11.31
CA ALA A 25 -5.97 6.45 -12.09
C ALA A 25 -6.20 6.63 -13.60
N GLU A 26 -7.03 7.59 -14.04
CA GLU A 26 -7.24 7.86 -15.47
C GLU A 26 -6.00 8.37 -16.21
N ASN A 27 -5.02 8.91 -15.50
CA ASN A 27 -3.77 9.39 -16.08
C ASN A 27 -2.77 8.27 -16.36
N LEU A 28 -2.99 7.07 -15.82
CA LEU A 28 -2.10 5.93 -16.00
C LEU A 28 -2.25 5.32 -17.40
N LYS A 29 -1.49 5.85 -18.37
CA LYS A 29 -1.53 5.42 -19.79
C LYS A 29 -0.16 4.97 -20.26
N ALA A 30 -0.07 3.76 -20.82
CA ALA A 30 1.20 3.17 -21.29
C ALA A 30 1.97 4.07 -22.25
N ARG A 31 1.29 4.77 -23.17
CA ARG A 31 1.94 5.72 -24.10
C ARG A 31 2.55 6.93 -23.40
N THR A 32 1.85 7.51 -22.42
CA THR A 32 2.36 8.64 -21.62
C THR A 32 3.61 8.21 -20.85
N ILE A 33 3.50 7.07 -20.15
CA ILE A 33 4.59 6.52 -19.34
C ILE A 33 5.83 6.22 -20.19
N ALA A 34 5.65 5.56 -21.34
CA ALA A 34 6.75 5.24 -22.25
C ALA A 34 7.44 6.51 -22.78
N THR A 35 6.66 7.55 -23.07
CA THR A 35 7.19 8.85 -23.54
C THR A 35 8.06 9.51 -22.45
N GLU A 36 7.58 9.57 -21.22
CA GLU A 36 8.33 10.15 -20.08
C GLU A 36 9.54 9.29 -19.67
N ALA A 37 9.44 7.97 -19.81
CA ALA A 37 10.55 7.05 -19.57
C ALA A 37 11.58 7.04 -20.70
N GLY A 38 11.25 7.60 -21.88
CA GLY A 38 12.14 7.60 -23.05
C GLY A 38 12.31 6.22 -23.68
N ILE A 39 11.26 5.38 -23.63
CA ILE A 39 11.27 4.01 -24.16
C ILE A 39 10.10 3.80 -25.15
N ALA A 40 10.16 2.71 -25.91
CA ALA A 40 9.03 2.32 -26.76
C ALA A 40 7.87 1.81 -25.89
N VAL A 41 6.63 2.00 -26.35
CA VAL A 41 5.43 1.49 -25.63
C VAL A 41 5.51 -0.03 -25.43
N GLY A 42 6.00 -0.77 -26.43
CA GLY A 42 6.22 -2.21 -26.33
C GLY A 42 7.18 -2.61 -25.19
N SER A 43 8.11 -1.74 -24.82
CA SER A 43 9.04 -1.99 -23.71
C SER A 43 8.34 -2.01 -22.35
N ILE A 44 7.23 -1.29 -22.17
CA ILE A 44 6.42 -1.37 -20.94
C ILE A 44 5.91 -2.80 -20.73
N TYR A 45 5.44 -3.44 -21.79
CA TYR A 45 4.90 -4.81 -21.75
C TYR A 45 5.98 -5.90 -21.62
N ASN A 46 7.26 -5.56 -21.77
CA ASN A 46 8.37 -6.44 -21.42
C ASN A 46 8.75 -6.37 -19.92
N LEU A 47 8.37 -5.27 -19.26
CA LEU A 47 8.61 -5.02 -17.84
C LEU A 47 7.44 -5.49 -16.99
N PHE A 48 6.21 -5.22 -17.43
CA PHE A 48 4.96 -5.51 -16.74
C PHE A 48 4.03 -6.31 -17.66
N ARG A 49 3.23 -7.22 -17.10
CA ARG A 49 2.32 -8.06 -17.91
C ARG A 49 1.27 -7.23 -18.64
N ASP A 50 0.75 -6.23 -17.96
CA ASP A 50 -0.24 -5.28 -18.46
C ASP A 50 -0.19 -3.99 -17.63
N ILE A 51 -1.09 -3.05 -17.91
CA ILE A 51 -1.16 -1.78 -17.18
C ILE A 51 -1.63 -1.96 -15.72
N ASP A 52 -2.40 -3.01 -15.43
CA ASP A 52 -2.89 -3.31 -14.09
C ASP A 52 -1.76 -3.88 -13.22
N ASP A 53 -0.81 -4.59 -13.81
CA ASP A 53 0.41 -5.07 -13.16
C ASP A 53 1.32 -3.90 -12.73
N LEU A 54 1.44 -2.88 -13.58
CA LEU A 54 2.09 -1.62 -13.21
C LEU A 54 1.31 -0.87 -12.12
N HIS A 55 -0.02 -0.81 -12.21
CA HIS A 55 -0.85 -0.19 -11.18
C HIS A 55 -0.70 -0.91 -9.83
N ARG A 56 -0.66 -2.26 -9.82
CA ARG A 56 -0.36 -3.05 -8.60
C ARG A 56 1.00 -2.68 -8.02
N ALA A 57 2.03 -2.54 -8.83
CA ALA A 57 3.36 -2.14 -8.37
C ALA A 57 3.36 -0.75 -7.71
N VAL A 58 2.64 0.22 -8.29
CA VAL A 58 2.43 1.54 -7.67
C VAL A 58 1.68 1.43 -6.34
N ASN A 59 0.58 0.68 -6.31
CA ASN A 59 -0.20 0.50 -5.08
C ASN A 59 0.61 -0.22 -3.99
N MET A 60 1.49 -1.16 -4.35
CA MET A 60 2.40 -1.81 -3.40
C MET A 60 3.32 -0.81 -2.71
N ARG A 61 3.95 0.11 -3.45
CA ARG A 61 4.77 1.18 -2.86
C ARG A 61 3.96 2.10 -1.95
N LEU A 62 2.73 2.43 -2.33
CA LEU A 62 1.83 3.22 -1.49
C LEU A 62 1.50 2.50 -0.17
N LEU A 63 1.23 1.19 -0.23
CA LEU A 63 0.96 0.37 0.95
C LEU A 63 2.20 0.18 1.83
N ASP A 64 3.40 0.07 1.23
CA ASP A 64 4.67 0.01 1.97
C ASP A 64 4.88 1.31 2.77
N ARG A 65 4.67 2.47 2.14
CA ARG A 65 4.73 3.79 2.82
C ARG A 65 3.69 3.93 3.93
N LEU A 66 2.49 3.36 3.78
CA LEU A 66 1.50 3.31 4.86
C LEU A 66 1.99 2.44 6.03
N GLY A 67 2.59 1.29 5.73
CA GLY A 67 3.20 0.41 6.73
C GLY A 67 4.31 1.10 7.51
N GLU A 68 5.17 1.85 6.82
CA GLU A 68 6.22 2.67 7.43
C GLU A 68 5.63 3.75 8.36
N ALA A 69 4.57 4.45 7.93
CA ALA A 69 3.90 5.45 8.77
C ALA A 69 3.32 4.85 10.05
N GLY A 70 2.69 3.68 9.96
CA GLY A 70 2.19 2.93 11.12
C GLY A 70 3.32 2.47 12.05
N ALA A 71 4.41 1.95 11.49
CA ALA A 71 5.59 1.53 12.25
C ALA A 71 6.25 2.70 12.98
N ALA A 72 6.38 3.86 12.33
CA ALA A 72 6.89 5.08 12.93
C ALA A 72 6.02 5.52 14.12
N ALA A 73 4.69 5.53 13.97
CA ALA A 73 3.77 5.88 15.06
C ALA A 73 3.94 4.95 16.28
N MET A 74 4.10 3.64 16.04
CA MET A 74 4.34 2.66 17.12
C MET A 74 5.72 2.84 17.77
N ALA A 75 6.75 3.19 16.99
CA ALA A 75 8.09 3.44 17.51
C ALA A 75 8.10 4.66 18.45
N GLU A 76 7.36 5.73 18.12
CA GLU A 76 7.24 6.91 18.98
C GLU A 76 6.53 6.60 20.30
N LEU A 77 5.45 5.81 20.27
CA LEU A 77 4.78 5.36 21.49
C LEU A 77 5.71 4.50 22.37
N LYS A 78 6.49 3.61 21.76
CA LYS A 78 7.46 2.78 22.48
C LYS A 78 8.52 3.64 23.16
N LYS A 79 9.05 4.67 22.48
CA LYS A 79 10.01 5.62 23.08
C LYS A 79 9.40 6.38 24.26
N ALA A 80 8.12 6.72 24.17
CA ALA A 80 7.37 7.38 25.24
C ALA A 80 6.94 6.44 26.38
N GLY A 81 7.23 5.14 26.30
CA GLY A 81 6.85 4.14 27.31
C GLY A 81 5.34 3.86 27.36
N VAL A 82 4.60 4.18 26.30
CA VAL A 82 3.15 3.96 26.23
C VAL A 82 2.86 2.48 25.96
N THR A 83 2.17 1.84 26.90
CA THR A 83 1.74 0.43 26.81
C THR A 83 0.22 0.27 26.73
N ASP A 84 -0.53 1.37 26.78
CA ASP A 84 -1.98 1.34 26.74
C ASP A 84 -2.48 1.00 25.31
N THR A 85 -3.18 -0.11 25.17
CA THR A 85 -3.66 -0.60 23.88
C THR A 85 -4.57 0.39 23.16
N ARG A 86 -5.42 1.12 23.90
CA ARG A 86 -6.31 2.11 23.30
C ARG A 86 -5.50 3.26 22.70
N GLN A 87 -4.47 3.76 23.39
CA GLN A 87 -3.57 4.78 22.86
C GLN A 87 -2.82 4.30 21.62
N CYS A 88 -2.35 3.04 21.60
CA CYS A 88 -1.71 2.44 20.42
C CYS A 88 -2.66 2.39 19.22
N LEU A 89 -3.90 1.92 19.39
CA LEU A 89 -4.91 1.89 18.34
C LEU A 89 -5.23 3.29 17.81
N LEU A 90 -5.37 4.28 18.70
CA LEU A 90 -5.62 5.67 18.31
C LEU A 90 -4.44 6.28 17.54
N ALA A 91 -3.19 5.91 17.87
CA ALA A 91 -2.02 6.37 17.14
C ALA A 91 -1.97 5.78 15.71
N LEU A 92 -2.25 4.48 15.56
CA LEU A 92 -2.37 3.85 14.25
C LEU A 92 -3.50 4.48 13.42
N ALA A 93 -4.67 4.74 14.03
CA ALA A 93 -5.79 5.40 13.37
C ALA A 93 -5.43 6.82 12.88
N ARG A 94 -4.68 7.60 13.68
CA ARG A 94 -4.18 8.92 13.28
C ARG A 94 -3.15 8.83 12.15
N ALA A 95 -2.23 7.87 12.22
CA ALA A 95 -1.24 7.65 11.16
C ALA A 95 -1.93 7.31 9.84
N TYR A 96 -2.93 6.43 9.87
CA TYR A 96 -3.75 6.11 8.71
C TYR A 96 -4.49 7.34 8.17
N ALA A 97 -5.22 8.07 9.02
CA ALA A 97 -5.98 9.24 8.58
C ALA A 97 -5.07 10.31 7.95
N GLY A 98 -3.94 10.63 8.60
CA GLY A 98 -2.96 11.57 8.06
C GLY A 98 -2.31 11.10 6.75
N PHE A 99 -2.10 9.79 6.59
CA PHE A 99 -1.58 9.22 5.34
C PHE A 99 -2.58 9.38 4.19
N VAL A 100 -3.86 9.08 4.43
CA VAL A 100 -4.93 9.25 3.45
C VAL A 100 -5.08 10.72 3.05
N GLU A 101 -5.07 11.63 4.02
CA GLU A 101 -5.12 13.08 3.77
C GLU A 101 -3.92 13.58 2.96
N ALA A 102 -2.73 13.04 3.21
CA ALA A 102 -1.53 13.39 2.47
C ALA A 102 -1.53 12.87 1.02
N HIS A 103 -2.37 11.87 0.69
CA HIS A 103 -2.37 11.19 -0.62
C HIS A 103 -3.76 11.22 -1.29
N PRO A 104 -4.31 12.42 -1.55
CA PRO A 104 -5.72 12.60 -1.96
C PRO A 104 -6.06 12.06 -3.35
N ALA A 105 -5.06 11.86 -4.24
CA ALA A 105 -5.27 11.27 -5.56
C ALA A 105 -4.94 9.77 -5.58
N SER A 106 -3.82 9.38 -4.98
CA SER A 106 -3.33 7.99 -4.97
C SER A 106 -4.20 7.07 -4.12
N TRP A 107 -4.72 7.55 -2.98
CA TRP A 107 -5.55 6.71 -2.11
C TRP A 107 -6.90 6.33 -2.75
N PRO A 108 -7.69 7.27 -3.32
CA PRO A 108 -8.88 6.90 -4.09
C PRO A 108 -8.58 6.03 -5.31
N ALA A 109 -7.44 6.25 -5.98
CA ALA A 109 -7.02 5.42 -7.11
C ALA A 109 -6.81 3.95 -6.68
N LEU A 110 -6.11 3.73 -5.57
CA LEU A 110 -5.92 2.41 -4.97
C LEU A 110 -7.27 1.76 -4.61
N LEU A 111 -8.18 2.49 -3.95
CA LEU A 111 -9.51 1.97 -3.61
C LEU A 111 -10.35 1.63 -4.85
N ALA A 112 -10.29 2.46 -5.89
CA ALA A 112 -10.98 2.22 -7.14
C ALA A 112 -10.40 1.03 -7.90
N PHE A 113 -9.07 0.83 -7.83
CA PHE A 113 -8.39 -0.34 -8.39
C PHE A 113 -8.86 -1.61 -7.69
N ASN A 114 -8.79 -1.67 -6.35
CA ASN A 114 -9.17 -2.86 -5.58
C ASN A 114 -10.63 -3.28 -5.81
N ARG A 115 -11.56 -2.34 -5.95
CA ARG A 115 -12.98 -2.64 -6.23
C ARG A 115 -13.24 -3.32 -7.58
N ARG A 116 -12.34 -3.16 -8.54
CA ARG A 116 -12.48 -3.73 -9.90
C ARG A 116 -11.85 -5.11 -10.02
N GLN A 117 -10.93 -5.46 -9.12
CA GLN A 117 -10.22 -6.74 -9.19
C GLN A 117 -11.13 -7.86 -8.64
N PRO A 118 -11.25 -8.99 -9.35
CA PRO A 118 -11.95 -10.16 -8.84
C PRO A 118 -11.20 -10.72 -7.63
N ALA A 119 -11.93 -11.35 -6.70
CA ALA A 119 -11.30 -12.10 -5.63
C ALA A 119 -10.45 -13.23 -6.21
N HIS A 120 -9.18 -13.32 -5.82
CA HIS A 120 -8.31 -14.40 -6.23
C HIS A 120 -8.56 -15.66 -5.40
N ALA A 121 -8.37 -16.83 -6.01
CA ALA A 121 -8.51 -18.12 -5.30
C ALA A 121 -7.37 -18.34 -4.29
N GLU A 122 -6.19 -17.77 -4.56
CA GLU A 122 -5.03 -17.74 -3.68
C GLU A 122 -4.54 -16.29 -3.53
N PRO A 123 -4.08 -15.90 -2.33
CA PRO A 123 -3.55 -14.55 -2.12
C PRO A 123 -2.32 -14.30 -2.98
N ASP A 124 -2.39 -13.26 -3.80
CA ASP A 124 -1.20 -12.75 -4.48
C ASP A 124 -0.34 -11.90 -3.51
N ALA A 125 0.82 -11.43 -4.00
CA ALA A 125 1.72 -10.61 -3.20
C ALA A 125 1.05 -9.33 -2.65
N TYR A 126 0.03 -8.83 -3.36
CA TYR A 126 -0.73 -7.65 -2.96
C TYR A 126 -1.68 -7.96 -1.79
N GLU A 127 -2.42 -9.06 -1.87
CA GLU A 127 -3.26 -9.54 -0.75
C GLU A 127 -2.43 -9.91 0.49
N ALA A 128 -1.24 -10.48 0.30
CA ALA A 128 -0.28 -10.74 1.37
C ALA A 128 0.14 -9.44 2.06
N ARG A 129 0.46 -8.39 1.29
CA ARG A 129 0.83 -7.07 1.84
C ARG A 129 -0.30 -6.43 2.65
N LEU A 130 -1.53 -6.46 2.14
CA LEU A 130 -2.70 -5.99 2.90
C LEU A 130 -2.88 -6.76 4.21
N SER A 131 -2.64 -8.08 4.17
CA SER A 131 -2.68 -8.91 5.38
C SER A 131 -1.59 -8.51 6.39
N GLU A 132 -0.37 -8.19 5.95
CA GLU A 132 0.71 -7.71 6.82
C GLU A 132 0.36 -6.38 7.50
N LEU A 133 -0.28 -5.45 6.81
CA LEU A 133 -0.75 -4.20 7.40
C LEU A 133 -1.77 -4.46 8.52
N LEU A 134 -2.72 -5.37 8.29
CA LEU A 134 -3.70 -5.77 9.31
C LEU A 134 -3.04 -6.48 10.50
N GLN A 135 -1.92 -7.18 10.29
CA GLN A 135 -1.17 -7.80 11.39
C GLN A 135 -0.59 -6.80 12.38
N ILE A 136 -0.32 -5.55 11.96
CA ILE A 136 0.12 -4.48 12.88
C ILE A 136 -0.96 -4.23 13.94
N ILE A 137 -2.23 -4.14 13.53
CA ILE A 137 -3.37 -3.96 14.43
C ILE A 137 -3.56 -5.20 15.31
N ALA A 138 -3.48 -6.41 14.72
CA ALA A 138 -3.64 -7.65 15.45
C ALA A 138 -2.62 -7.80 16.59
N ARG A 139 -1.37 -7.39 16.36
CA ARG A 139 -0.31 -7.38 17.40
C ARG A 139 -0.63 -6.42 18.55
N VAL A 140 -1.09 -5.22 18.25
CA VAL A 140 -1.52 -4.26 19.28
C VAL A 140 -2.67 -4.81 20.12
N LEU A 141 -3.63 -5.49 19.48
CA LEU A 141 -4.73 -6.14 20.18
C LEU A 141 -4.26 -7.31 21.05
N ALA A 142 -3.28 -8.11 20.60
CA ALA A 142 -2.71 -9.21 21.37
C ALA A 142 -2.13 -8.72 22.71
N ASP A 143 -1.44 -7.58 22.68
CA ASP A 143 -0.83 -6.96 23.87
C ASP A 143 -1.87 -6.46 24.89
N GLY A 144 -3.09 -6.18 24.45
CA GLY A 144 -4.20 -5.72 25.31
C GLY A 144 -4.80 -6.78 26.23
N ARG A 145 -4.31 -8.03 26.18
CA ARG A 145 -4.74 -9.16 27.03
C ARG A 145 -6.26 -9.35 27.07
N PHE A 146 -6.92 -9.25 25.92
CA PHE A 146 -8.37 -9.48 25.79
C PHE A 146 -8.79 -10.96 25.93
N GLY A 147 -7.85 -11.89 26.12
CA GLY A 147 -8.14 -13.33 26.19
C GLY A 147 -8.62 -13.93 24.86
N LEU A 148 -8.27 -13.30 23.74
CA LEU A 148 -8.63 -13.75 22.39
C LEU A 148 -7.52 -14.62 21.80
N ASP A 149 -7.90 -15.67 21.08
CA ASP A 149 -6.98 -16.44 20.25
C ASP A 149 -6.53 -15.64 19.01
N GLU A 150 -5.46 -16.11 18.36
CA GLU A 150 -4.88 -15.45 17.18
C GLU A 150 -5.87 -15.31 16.02
N ASN A 151 -6.79 -16.26 15.85
CA ASN A 151 -7.79 -16.19 14.79
C ASN A 151 -8.79 -15.05 15.06
N ARG A 152 -9.27 -14.94 16.31
CA ARG A 152 -10.16 -13.86 16.74
C ARG A 152 -9.50 -12.49 16.68
N LEU A 153 -8.21 -12.38 16.99
CA LEU A 153 -7.45 -11.14 16.85
C LEU A 153 -7.36 -10.69 15.38
N ARG A 154 -7.12 -11.63 14.45
CA ARG A 154 -7.13 -11.32 13.00
C ARG A 154 -8.51 -10.89 12.51
N ILE A 155 -9.58 -11.53 12.99
CA ILE A 155 -10.96 -11.12 12.67
C ILE A 155 -11.23 -9.72 13.22
N ALA A 156 -10.90 -9.45 14.49
CA ALA A 156 -11.11 -8.15 15.11
C ALA A 156 -10.34 -7.03 14.40
N ALA A 157 -9.08 -7.28 14.00
CA ALA A 157 -8.30 -6.34 13.21
C ALA A 157 -8.96 -6.02 11.86
N ARG A 158 -9.52 -7.02 11.17
CA ARG A 158 -10.29 -6.82 9.93
C ARG A 158 -11.58 -6.03 10.19
N THR A 159 -12.32 -6.33 11.25
CA THR A 159 -13.57 -5.63 11.60
C THR A 159 -13.35 -4.17 11.97
N LEU A 160 -12.22 -3.83 12.60
CA LEU A 160 -11.87 -2.44 12.89
C LEU A 160 -11.53 -1.64 11.62
N TRP A 161 -11.22 -2.33 10.52
CA TRP A 161 -10.77 -1.73 9.27
C TRP A 161 -11.85 -1.70 8.17
N SER A 162 -12.89 -2.55 8.29
CA SER A 162 -14.04 -2.60 7.37
C SER A 162 -15.01 -1.44 7.58
#